data_AF-A0AAW7DLV7-F1
#
_entry.id   AF-A0AAW7DLV7-F1
#
_cell.length_a   1.000
_cell.length_b   1.000
_cell.length_c   1.000
_cell.angle_alpha   90.00
_cell.angle_beta   90.00
_cell.angle_gamma   90.00
#
_symmetry.space_group_name_H-M   'P 1'
#
loop_
_entity.id
_entity.type
_entity.pdbx_description
1 polymer ?
#
loop_
_entity_poly.entity_id
_entity_poly.type
_entity_poly.pdbx_seq_one_letter_code
_entity_poly.pdbx_strand_id
1 'polypeptide(L)' 'MPYQITQLSDKGYLVNGKAVYQSESGKWIPEVKFEWFEISLFKNHLKAIQKDVKVKFKNIE' A
#
# COMPACT_ATOMS: atom_id res chain seq x y z
N MET A 1 -6.58 -11.14 12.03
CA MET A 1 -5.65 -10.03 12.32
C MET A 1 -6.11 -8.80 11.56
N PRO A 2 -6.03 -7.58 12.10
CA PRO A 2 -6.33 -6.37 11.33
C PRO A 2 -5.34 -6.21 10.19
N TYR A 3 -5.81 -5.82 9.01
CA TYR A 3 -4.95 -5.56 7.86
C TYR A 3 -4.19 -4.25 8.07
N GLN A 4 -2.88 -4.27 7.85
CA GLN A 4 -2.02 -3.11 8.09
C GLN A 4 -1.40 -2.67 6.76
N ILE A 5 -1.60 -1.40 6.41
CA ILE A 5 -0.90 -0.74 5.31
C ILE A 5 -0.03 0.37 5.92
N THR A 6 1.27 0.34 5.65
CA THR A 6 2.25 1.30 6.20
C THR A 6 3.07 1.87 5.06
N GLN A 7 3.30 3.18 5.07
CA GLN A 7 4.16 3.83 4.09
C GLN A 7 5.64 3.53 4.44
N LEU A 8 6.37 2.99 3.47
CA LEU A 8 7.81 2.70 3.59
C LEU A 8 8.65 3.85 3.05
N SER A 9 8.20 4.46 1.94
CA SER A 9 8.81 5.62 1.29
C SER A 9 7.78 6.35 0.43
N ASP A 10 8.17 7.41 -0.28
CA ASP A 10 7.28 8.13 -1.21
C ASP A 10 6.72 7.23 -2.33
N LYS A 11 7.45 6.16 -2.67
CA LYS A 11 7.10 5.23 -3.75
C LYS A 11 6.93 3.78 -3.28
N GLY A 12 6.88 3.55 -1.96
CA GLY A 12 6.89 2.21 -1.38
C GLY A 12 5.91 2.08 -0.20
N TYR A 13 5.19 0.95 -0.16
CA TYR A 13 4.23 0.62 0.88
C TYR A 13 4.40 -0.83 1.35
N LEU A 14 4.04 -1.09 2.61
CA LEU A 14 3.90 -2.43 3.17
C LEU A 14 2.42 -2.78 3.29
N VAL A 15 2.03 -4.01 2.95
CA VAL A 15 0.71 -4.59 3.24
C VAL A 15 0.94 -5.86 4.03
N ASN A 16 0.47 -5.91 5.27
CA ASN A 16 0.71 -7.01 6.21
C ASN A 16 2.20 -7.42 6.29
N GLY A 17 3.11 -6.44 6.23
CA GLY A 17 4.56 -6.69 6.27
C GLY A 17 5.20 -7.07 4.93
N LYS A 18 4.44 -7.17 3.83
CA LYS A 18 4.95 -7.44 2.48
C LYS A 18 5.08 -6.14 1.67
N ALA A 19 6.16 -5.98 0.89
CA ALA A 19 6.44 -4.73 0.20
C ALA A 19 5.82 -4.63 -1.21
N VAL A 20 5.39 -3.42 -1.56
CA VAL A 20 4.88 -2.99 -2.87
C VAL A 20 5.54 -1.67 -3.26
N TYR A 21 6.03 -1.56 -4.49
CA TYR A 21 6.73 -0.38 -5.01
C TYR A 21 6.13 0.11 -6.31
N GLN A 22 6.27 1.41 -6.57
CA GLN A 22 5.97 1.97 -7.88
C GLN A 22 7.19 1.83 -8.80
N SER A 23 7.00 1.16 -9.93
CA SER A 23 7.98 1.09 -11.00
C SER A 23 8.22 2.48 -11.61
N GLU A 24 9.31 2.59 -12.38
CA GLU A 24 9.60 3.80 -13.17
C GLU A 24 8.48 4.15 -14.16
N SER A 25 7.74 3.14 -14.65
CA SER A 25 6.57 3.32 -15.51
C SER A 25 5.27 3.69 -14.76
N GLY A 26 5.36 3.92 -13.44
CA GLY A 26 4.22 4.30 -12.60
C GLY A 26 3.33 3.12 -12.16
N LYS A 27 3.68 1.88 -12.51
CA LYS A 27 2.91 0.68 -12.13
C LYS A 27 3.33 0.19 -10.76
N TRP A 28 2.36 -0.18 -9.93
CA TRP A 28 2.64 -0.78 -8.62
C TRP A 28 2.98 -2.27 -8.78
N ILE A 29 4.15 -2.68 -8.29
CA ILE A 29 4.70 -4.03 -8.37
C ILE A 29 4.94 -4.56 -6.95
N PRO A 30 4.42 -5.75 -6.61
CA PRO A 30 4.73 -6.40 -5.34
C PRO A 30 6.13 -7.03 -5.39
N GLU A 31 6.91 -6.87 -4.32
CA GLU A 31 8.24 -7.50 -4.20
C GLU A 31 8.14 -9.00 -3.89
N VAL A 32 7.03 -9.43 -3.29
CA VAL A 32 6.77 -10.81 -2.88
C VAL A 32 5.40 -11.29 -3.37
N LYS A 33 5.07 -12.58 -3.18
CA LYS A 33 3.71 -13.07 -3.47
C LYS A 33 2.70 -12.50 -2.48
N PHE A 34 1.76 -11.74 -3.03
CA PHE A 34 0.59 -11.28 -2.31
C PHE A 34 -0.57 -12.21 -2.59
N GLU A 35 -1.39 -12.41 -1.57
CA GLU A 35 -2.71 -13.00 -1.78
C GLU A 35 -3.59 -12.02 -2.54
N TRP A 36 -4.56 -12.53 -3.31
CA TRP A 36 -5.43 -11.68 -4.14
C TRP A 36 -6.15 -10.59 -3.33
N PHE A 37 -6.55 -10.90 -2.09
CA PHE A 37 -7.22 -9.94 -1.22
C PHE A 37 -6.30 -8.80 -0.75
N GLU A 38 -5.00 -9.06 -0.54
CA GLU A 38 -4.01 -8.05 -0.13
C GLU A 38 -3.81 -7.02 -1.24
N ILE A 39 -3.78 -7.48 -2.51
CA ILE A 39 -3.72 -6.60 -3.69
C ILE A 39 -4.99 -5.76 -3.80
N SER A 40 -6.17 -6.34 -3.55
CA SER A 40 -7.45 -5.62 -3.60
C SER A 40 -7.52 -4.51 -2.54
N LEU A 41 -7.09 -4.81 -1.31
CA LEU A 41 -6.97 -3.84 -0.23
C LEU A 41 -6.04 -2.68 -0.60
N PHE A 42 -4.86 -3.00 -1.15
CA PHE A 42 -3.92 -1.98 -1.60
C PHE A 42 -4.49 -1.08 -2.70
N LYS A 43 -5.22 -1.64 -3.68
CA LYS A 43 -5.87 -0.83 -4.73
C LYS A 43 -6.94 0.10 -4.16
N ASN A 44 -7.73 -0.37 -3.21
CA ASN A 44 -8.74 0.46 -2.54
C ASN A 44 -8.08 1.58 -1.73
N HIS A 45 -6.95 1.29 -1.11
CA HIS A 45 -6.13 2.28 -0.41
C HIS A 45 -5.71 3.43 -1.33
N LEU A 46 -5.11 3.11 -2.49
CA LEU A 46 -4.71 4.11 -3.47
C LEU A 46 -5.89 4.96 -3.97
N LYS A 47 -7.06 4.35 -4.18
CA LYS A 47 -8.28 5.08 -4.57
C LYS A 47 -8.77 6.05 -3.50
N ALA A 48 -8.64 5.70 -2.23
CA ALA A 48 -9.02 6.59 -1.12
C ALA A 48 -8.12 7.83 -1.07
N ILE A 49 -6.80 7.64 -1.24
CA ILE A 49 -5.83 8.74 -1.31
C ILE A 49 -6.13 9.68 -2.49
N GLN A 50 -6.38 9.13 -3.69
CA GLN A 50 -6.69 9.92 -4.89
C GLN A 50 -7.98 10.74 -4.78
N LYS A 51 -8.93 10.31 -3.94
CA LYS A 51 -10.19 11.02 -3.69
C LYS A 51 -10.08 12.06 -2.57
N ASP A 52 -8.86 12.37 -2.12
CA ASP A 52 -8.59 13.29 -1.01
C ASP A 52 -9.22 12.84 0.33
N VAL A 53 -9.51 11.55 0.45
CA VAL A 53 -10.00 10.97 1.71
C VAL A 53 -8.78 10.78 2.60
N LYS A 54 -8.56 11.72 3.54
CA LYS A 54 -7.57 11.63 4.61
C LYS A 54 -7.83 10.39 5.48
N VAL A 55 -7.29 9.25 5.09
CA VAL A 55 -7.19 8.08 5.97
C VAL A 55 -6.11 8.43 7.01
N LYS A 56 -6.49 8.53 8.29
CA LYS A 56 -5.54 8.82 9.36
C LYS A 56 -4.52 7.68 9.47
N PHE A 57 -3.25 7.99 9.31
CA PHE A 57 -2.16 7.04 9.56
C PHE A 57 -1.52 7.30 10.92
N LYS A 58 -1.12 6.21 11.57
CA LYS A 58 -0.16 6.24 12.67
C LYS A 58 1.22 6.13 12.00
N ASN A 59 2.01 7.21 12.06
CA ASN A 59 3.44 7.10 11.78
C ASN A 59 4.05 6.15 12.81
N ILE A 60 4.88 5.23 12.35
CA ILE A 60 5.81 4.52 13.21
C ILE A 60 7.07 5.38 13.15
N GLU A 61 7.31 6.17 14.20
CA GLU A 61 8.61 6.79 14.47
C GLU A 61 9.66 5.73 14.82
#